data_AF-A0A2I0L0C9-F1
#
_entry.id   AF-A0A2I0L0C9-F1
#
_cell.length_a   1.000
_cell.length_b   1.000
_cell.length_c   1.000
_cell.angle_alpha   90.00
_cell.angle_beta   90.00
_cell.angle_gamma   90.00
#
_symmetry.space_group_name_H-M   'P 1'
#
loop_
_entity.id
_entity.type
_entity.pdbx_description
1 polymer ?
#
loop_
_entity_poly.entity_id
_entity_poly.type
_entity_poly.pdbx_seq_one_letter_code
_entity_poly.pdbx_strand_id
1 'polypeptide(L)'
;YEDLGQLCSDPRARAAVLADMDAVGSEAELRGFEFAKAVTLVPEPFAVENGLLTPTFKIKRPQAKAYFAKAISDMYAELSASDPSLRKTS
;
A
#
# COMPACT_ATOMS: atom_id res chain seq x y z
N TYR A 1 -7.10 -20.14 0.13
CA TYR A 1 -7.98 -18.98 -0.10
C TYR A 1 -8.95 -19.37 -1.19
N GLU A 2 -10.22 -19.03 -1.02
CA GLU A 2 -11.29 -19.36 -1.98
C GLU A 2 -11.49 -18.26 -3.02
N ASP A 3 -11.06 -17.03 -2.71
CA ASP A 3 -11.02 -15.90 -3.64
C ASP A 3 -9.86 -14.92 -3.31
N LEU A 4 -9.66 -13.94 -4.20
CA LEU A 4 -8.63 -12.91 -4.05
C LEU A 4 -8.89 -11.95 -2.88
N GLY A 5 -10.16 -11.69 -2.53
CA GLY A 5 -10.51 -10.81 -1.42
C GLY A 5 -10.05 -11.38 -0.07
N GLN A 6 -10.23 -12.69 0.13
CA GLN A 6 -9.70 -13.40 1.30
C GLN A 6 -8.17 -13.32 1.37
N LEU A 7 -7.49 -13.53 0.23
CA LEU A 7 -6.03 -13.44 0.16
C LEU A 7 -5.54 -12.02 0.48
N CYS A 8 -6.13 -11.00 -0.13
CA CYS A 8 -5.77 -9.60 0.10
C CYS A 8 -5.98 -9.15 1.55
N SER A 9 -6.91 -9.77 2.26
CA SER A 9 -7.19 -9.50 3.66
C SER A 9 -6.29 -10.29 4.63
N ASP A 10 -5.51 -11.25 4.15
CA ASP A 10 -4.63 -12.05 5.00
C ASP A 10 -3.37 -11.25 5.40
N PRO A 11 -3.09 -11.07 6.70
CA PRO A 11 -1.89 -10.38 7.18
C PRO A 11 -0.59 -11.01 6.67
N ARG A 12 -0.55 -12.33 6.44
CA ARG A 12 0.62 -13.05 5.91
C ARG A 12 0.89 -12.67 4.46
N ALA A 13 -0.15 -12.43 3.67
CA ALA A 13 -0.01 -11.97 2.29
C ALA A 13 0.53 -10.53 2.25
N ARG A 14 0.00 -9.64 3.10
CA ARG A 14 0.52 -8.28 3.26
C ARG A 14 2.00 -8.28 3.67
N ALA A 15 2.36 -9.13 4.64
CA ALA A 15 3.73 -9.26 5.12
C ALA A 15 4.69 -9.80 4.04
N ALA A 16 4.26 -10.81 3.27
CA ALA A 16 5.06 -11.35 2.17
C ALA A 16 5.34 -10.30 1.08
N VAL A 17 4.32 -9.57 0.64
CA VAL A 17 4.48 -8.50 -0.36
C VAL A 17 5.39 -7.39 0.15
N LEU A 18 5.25 -6.99 1.42
CA LEU A 18 6.11 -5.96 2.01
C LEU A 18 7.57 -6.43 2.09
N ALA A 19 7.82 -7.68 2.48
CA ALA A 19 9.16 -8.26 2.52
C ALA A 19 9.81 -8.32 1.13
N ASP A 20 9.05 -8.66 0.09
CA ASP A 20 9.54 -8.64 -1.29
C ASP A 20 9.88 -7.22 -1.75
N MET A 21 9.06 -6.22 -1.40
CA MET A 21 9.35 -4.81 -1.68
C MET A 21 10.63 -4.35 -0.97
N ASP A 22 10.83 -4.75 0.29
CA ASP A 22 12.03 -4.43 1.06
C ASP A 22 13.29 -5.11 0.47
N ALA A 23 13.16 -6.33 -0.04
CA ALA A 23 14.27 -7.03 -0.70
C ALA A 23 14.70 -6.28 -1.98
N VAL A 24 13.74 -5.92 -2.83
CA VAL A 24 14.00 -5.15 -4.06
C VAL A 24 14.58 -3.77 -3.75
N GLY A 25 14.04 -3.07 -2.74
CA GLY A 25 14.55 -1.77 -2.33
C GLY A 25 15.98 -1.85 -1.77
N SER A 26 16.30 -2.93 -1.07
CA SER A 26 17.65 -3.18 -0.56
C SER A 26 18.65 -3.45 -1.68
N GLU A 27 18.27 -4.26 -2.67
CA GLU A 27 19.09 -4.52 -3.87
C GLU A 27 19.33 -3.23 -4.69
N ALA A 28 18.34 -2.34 -4.73
CA ALA A 28 18.44 -1.04 -5.40
C ALA A 28 19.12 0.06 -4.55
N GLU A 29 19.67 -0.29 -3.38
CA GLU A 29 20.36 0.64 -2.46
C GLU A 29 19.51 1.87 -2.04
N LEU A 30 18.20 1.68 -1.92
CA LEU A 30 17.29 2.75 -1.49
C LEU A 30 17.61 3.24 -0.07
N ARG A 31 17.29 4.50 0.20
CA ARG A 31 17.42 5.09 1.54
C ARG A 31 16.27 4.62 2.42
N GLY A 32 16.50 4.57 3.74
CA GLY A 32 15.53 4.08 4.72
C GLY A 32 14.14 4.75 4.66
N PHE A 33 14.06 6.01 4.21
CA PHE A 33 12.80 6.76 4.06
C PHE A 33 12.04 6.44 2.76
N GLU A 34 12.65 5.73 1.82
CA GLU A 34 12.04 5.32 0.55
C GLU A 34 11.31 3.97 0.68
N PHE A 35 11.58 3.20 1.75
CA PHE A 35 10.90 1.94 2.03
C PHE A 35 9.49 2.17 2.54
N ALA A 36 8.53 1.47 1.95
CA ALA A 36 7.17 1.40 2.47
C ALA A 36 7.17 0.75 3.86
N LYS A 37 6.32 1.23 4.78
CA LYS A 37 6.19 0.66 6.13
C LYS A 37 4.94 -0.19 6.32
N ALA A 38 3.97 -0.03 5.42
CA ALA A 38 2.74 -0.80 5.39
C ALA A 38 2.21 -0.85 3.96
N VAL A 39 1.44 -1.90 3.67
CA VAL A 39 0.73 -2.08 2.40
C VAL A 39 -0.69 -2.56 2.67
N THR A 40 -1.61 -2.13 1.82
CA THR A 40 -2.97 -2.67 1.70
C THR A 40 -3.10 -3.33 0.35
N LEU A 41 -3.50 -4.60 0.33
CA LEU A 41 -3.75 -5.35 -0.89
C LEU A 41 -5.22 -5.20 -1.27
N VAL A 42 -5.50 -5.05 -2.56
CA VAL A 42 -6.87 -4.94 -3.07
C VAL A 42 -7.08 -5.93 -4.21
N PRO A 43 -8.23 -6.64 -4.26
CA PRO A 43 -8.50 -7.62 -5.31
C PRO A 43 -8.91 -6.96 -6.63
N GLU A 44 -9.42 -5.73 -6.59
CA GLU A 44 -9.80 -4.98 -7.79
C GLU A 44 -8.56 -4.28 -8.39
N PRO A 45 -8.21 -4.57 -9.65
CA PRO A 45 -7.09 -3.92 -10.32
C PRO A 45 -7.41 -2.46 -10.67
N PHE A 46 -6.38 -1.64 -10.85
CA PHE A 46 -6.56 -0.30 -11.39
C PHE A 46 -6.93 -0.40 -12.87
N ALA A 47 -7.97 0.32 -13.27
CA ALA A 47 -8.52 0.23 -14.61
C ALA A 47 -8.86 1.64 -15.14
N VAL A 48 -9.08 1.74 -16.45
CA VAL A 48 -9.57 3.00 -17.04
C VAL A 48 -11.05 3.18 -16.68
N GLU A 49 -11.78 2.06 -16.62
CA GLU A 49 -13.19 1.90 -16.34
C GLU A 49 -13.55 2.33 -14.91
N ASN A 50 -12.73 1.96 -13.92
CA ASN A 50 -12.88 2.43 -12.54
C ASN A 50 -12.22 3.81 -12.30
N GLY A 51 -11.75 4.48 -13.35
CA GLY A 51 -11.27 5.85 -13.30
C GLY A 51 -9.91 6.03 -12.61
N LEU A 52 -9.21 4.95 -12.27
CA LEU A 52 -7.91 4.99 -11.60
C LEU A 52 -6.74 5.12 -12.57
N LEU A 53 -6.93 4.77 -13.84
CA LEU A 53 -5.94 4.91 -14.91
C LEU A 53 -6.34 5.95 -15.96
N THR A 54 -5.33 6.57 -16.58
CA THR A 54 -5.45 7.28 -17.86
C THR A 54 -5.63 6.26 -19.00
N PRO A 55 -6.12 6.69 -20.18
CA PRO A 55 -6.14 5.83 -21.37
C PRO A 55 -4.76 5.27 -21.77
N THR A 56 -3.67 5.89 -21.28
CA THR A 56 -2.29 5.44 -21.47
C THR A 56 -1.77 4.57 -20.31
N PHE A 57 -2.67 4.00 -19.50
CA PHE A 57 -2.36 3.12 -18.37
C PHE A 57 -1.43 3.75 -17.31
N LYS A 58 -1.52 5.06 -17.11
CA LYS A 58 -0.85 5.77 -16.00
C LYS A 58 -1.82 6.02 -14.86
N ILE A 59 -1.33 5.93 -13.62
CA ILE A 59 -2.15 6.18 -12.43
C ILE A 59 -2.61 7.64 -12.40
N LYS A 60 -3.92 7.84 -12.27
CA LYS A 60 -4.55 9.13 -11.98
C LYS A 60 -4.41 9.41 -10.48
N ARG A 61 -3.27 10.02 -10.10
CA ARG A 61 -2.87 10.19 -8.69
C ARG A 61 -3.93 10.85 -7.79
N PRO A 62 -4.62 11.94 -8.18
CA PRO A 62 -5.64 12.55 -7.33
C PRO A 62 -6.82 11.61 -7.05
N GLN A 63 -7.27 10.87 -8.07
CA GLN A 63 -8.38 9.92 -8.00
C GLN A 63 -8.01 8.71 -7.13
N ALA A 64 -6.82 8.13 -7.36
CA ALA A 64 -6.33 7.03 -6.53
C ALA A 64 -6.16 7.46 -5.06
N LYS A 65 -5.61 8.67 -4.82
CA LYS A 65 -5.50 9.21 -3.45
C LYS A 65 -6.86 9.33 -2.77
N ALA A 66 -7.87 9.84 -3.47
CA ALA A 66 -9.21 9.98 -2.92
C ALA A 66 -9.87 8.61 -2.66
N TYR A 67 -9.77 7.69 -3.63
CA TYR A 67 -10.35 6.35 -3.54
C TYR A 67 -9.74 5.55 -2.37
N PHE A 68 -8.41 5.59 -2.20
CA PHE A 68 -7.70 4.86 -1.14
C PHE A 68 -7.49 5.67 0.15
N ALA A 69 -8.12 6.84 0.30
CA ALA A 69 -7.90 7.73 1.44
C ALA A 69 -8.10 7.03 2.80
N LYS A 70 -9.18 6.22 2.91
CA LYS A 70 -9.46 5.45 4.13
C LYS A 70 -8.37 4.41 4.41
N ALA A 71 -8.03 3.59 3.42
CA ALA A 71 -7.00 2.56 3.57
C ALA A 71 -5.63 3.14 3.95
N ILE A 72 -5.27 4.29 3.38
CA ILE A 72 -4.04 5.02 3.72
C ILE A 72 -4.11 5.50 5.18
N SER A 73 -5.23 6.12 5.59
CA SER A 73 -5.42 6.57 6.97
C SER A 73 -5.35 5.42 7.98
N ASP A 74 -5.98 4.28 7.67
CA ASP A 74 -5.98 3.09 8.53
C ASP A 74 -4.54 2.55 8.70
N MET A 75 -3.75 2.47 7.62
CA MET A 75 -2.34 2.05 7.71
C MET A 75 -1.50 2.98 8.61
N TYR A 76 -1.67 4.29 8.51
CA TYR A 76 -0.96 5.22 9.41
C TYR A 76 -1.41 5.07 10.87
N ALA A 77 -2.70 4.84 11.11
CA ALA A 77 -3.22 4.60 12.45
C ALA A 77 -2.65 3.29 13.04
N GLU A 78 -2.63 2.19 12.27
CA GLU A 78 -2.00 0.92 12.63
C GLU A 78 -0.52 1.11 13.02
N LEU A 79 0.24 1.80 12.18
CA LEU A 79 1.67 2.09 12.43
C LEU A 79 1.89 2.91 13.71
N SER A 80 1.04 3.91 13.96
CA SER A 80 1.12 4.76 15.15
C SER A 80 0.79 4.03 16.46
N ALA A 81 0.02 2.93 16.36
CA ALA A 81 -0.31 2.07 17.48
C ALA A 81 0.80 1.05 17.75
N SER A 82 1.46 0.54 16.70
CA SER A 82 2.56 -0.43 16.82
C SER A 82 3.91 0.20 17.15
N ASP A 83 4.17 1.43 16.70
CA ASP A 83 5.41 2.16 16.95
C ASP A 83 5.12 3.58 17.52
N PRO A 84 5.23 3.77 18.84
CA PRO A 84 4.99 5.06 19.49
C PRO A 84 5.92 6.18 19.01
N SER A 85 7.06 5.86 18.39
CA SER A 85 8.05 6.86 17.95
C SER A 85 7.60 7.65 16.71
N LEU A 86 6.62 7.14 15.95
CA LEU A 86 6.02 7.78 14.77
C LEU A 86 4.95 8.84 15.11
N ARG A 87 4.61 9.03 16.39
CA ARG A 87 3.59 10.00 16.86
C ARG A 87 4.02 11.48 16.77
N LYS A 88 5.13 11.80 16.11
CA LYS A 88 5.60 13.18 15.99
C LYS A 88 4.74 13.97 15.01
N THR A 89 3.70 14.57 15.56
CA THR A 89 3.01 15.75 15.07
C THR A 89 3.99 16.86 14.71
N SER A 90 3.82 17.46 13.53
CA SER A 90 4.07 18.88 13.30
C SER A 90 3.01 19.46 12.38
#